data_AF-A0A5S6Q294-F1
#
_entry.id   AF-A0A5S6Q294-F1
#
_cell.length_a   1.000
_cell.length_b   1.000
_cell.length_c   1.000
_cell.angle_alpha   90.00
_cell.angle_beta   90.00
_cell.angle_gamma   90.00
#
_symmetry.space_group_name_H-M   'P 1'
#
loop_
_entity.id
_entity.type
_entity.pdbx_description
1 polymer ?
#
loop_
_entity_poly.entity_id
_entity_poly.type
_entity_poly.pdbx_seq_one_letter_code
_entity_poly.pdbx_strand_id
1 'polypeptide(L)'
;MSFKVLLVIDNAPGHPLSLCFTSKNVAVKFVPANSTSLLQPLDQGAIQCIKATYTRLVFGKLRDTLHANPGCDLTGLWKRFSIADAIALIPEAVDEIKPRTISGCWKRWCRDAVSECEDIGAIDEEVMDIVNIAKK
;
A
#
# COMPACT_ATOMS: atom_id res chain seq x y z
N MET A 1 31.99 0.78 6.54
CA MET A 1 30.71 0.75 7.30
C MET A 1 30.44 -0.68 7.73
N SER A 2 30.07 -0.95 9.00
CA SER A 2 29.99 -2.31 9.55
C SER A 2 28.60 -2.97 9.50
N PHE A 3 27.69 -2.50 8.65
CA PHE A 3 26.38 -3.13 8.39
C PHE A 3 26.05 -3.05 6.90
N LYS A 4 25.18 -3.96 6.41
CA LYS A 4 24.76 -4.06 5.00
C LYS A 4 23.38 -3.47 4.73
N VAL A 5 22.47 -3.53 5.71
CA VAL A 5 21.09 -3.07 5.60
C VAL A 5 20.75 -2.19 6.81
N LEU A 6 20.04 -1.10 6.56
CA LEU A 6 19.43 -0.26 7.61
C LEU A 6 17.92 -0.55 7.65
N LEU A 7 17.43 -1.05 8.78
CA LEU A 7 16.01 -1.23 9.05
C LEU A 7 15.51 -0.08 9.93
N VAL A 8 14.50 0.65 9.47
CA VAL A 8 13.89 1.74 10.21
C VAL A 8 12.45 1.43 10.51
N ILE A 9 12.10 1.48 11.79
CA ILE A 9 10.82 1.03 12.33
C ILE A 9 10.30 2.02 13.37
N ASP A 10 9.00 1.99 13.61
CA ASP A 10 8.38 2.77 14.67
C ASP A 10 8.85 2.32 16.06
N ASN A 11 8.63 3.15 17.07
CA ASN A 11 8.93 2.81 18.46
C ASN A 11 7.69 2.23 19.16
N ALA A 12 6.94 1.34 18.49
CA ALA A 12 5.79 0.68 19.09
C ALA A 12 6.22 -0.28 20.23
N PRO A 13 5.41 -0.42 21.30
CA PRO A 13 5.72 -1.32 22.42
C PRO A 13 5.96 -2.79 22.03
N GLY A 14 5.44 -3.22 20.88
CA GLY A 14 5.65 -4.56 20.34
C GLY A 14 7.04 -4.80 19.73
N HIS A 15 7.88 -3.77 19.60
CA HIS A 15 9.22 -3.89 19.03
C HIS A 15 10.30 -3.90 20.13
N PRO A 16 10.89 -5.07 20.44
CA PRO A 16 11.87 -5.15 21.51
C PRO A 16 13.22 -4.54 21.09
N LEU A 17 13.89 -3.87 22.03
CA LEU A 17 15.23 -3.28 21.81
C LEU A 17 16.30 -4.32 21.47
N SER A 18 16.08 -5.60 21.80
CA SER A 18 16.96 -6.71 21.42
C SER A 18 17.10 -6.88 19.90
N LEU A 19 16.14 -6.37 19.11
CA LEU A 19 16.18 -6.42 17.65
C LEU A 19 17.45 -5.74 17.08
N CYS A 20 17.93 -4.67 17.72
CA CYS A 20 19.16 -3.95 17.35
C CYS A 20 20.43 -4.82 17.35
N PHE A 21 20.41 -5.93 18.07
CA PHE A 21 21.58 -6.80 18.26
C PHE A 21 21.42 -8.16 17.59
N THR A 22 20.30 -8.39 16.90
CA THR A 22 19.96 -9.70 16.31
C THR A 22 20.88 -10.05 15.14
N SER A 23 21.41 -9.06 14.41
CA SER A 23 22.29 -9.29 13.27
C SER A 23 23.34 -8.21 13.14
N LYS A 24 24.61 -8.62 12.92
CA LYS A 24 25.71 -7.70 12.63
C LYS A 24 25.57 -7.04 11.24
N ASN A 25 24.79 -7.64 10.34
CA ASN A 25 24.59 -7.11 8.98
C ASN A 25 23.40 -6.14 8.89
N VAL A 26 22.55 -6.06 9.92
CA VAL A 26 21.35 -5.21 9.91
C VAL A 26 21.46 -4.20 11.06
N ALA A 27 21.60 -2.93 10.72
CA ALA A 27 21.46 -1.86 11.69
C ALA A 27 19.96 -1.56 11.84
N VAL A 28 19.45 -1.57 13.07
CA VAL A 28 18.06 -1.20 13.35
C VAL A 28 18.03 0.19 13.98
N LYS A 29 17.13 1.06 13.51
CA LYS A 29 16.88 2.39 14.07
C LYS A 29 15.39 2.59 14.32
N PHE A 30 15.08 2.93 15.56
CA PHE A 30 13.75 3.35 15.97
C PHE A 30 13.56 4.83 15.66
N VAL A 31 12.42 5.18 15.05
CA VAL A 31 12.04 6.61 14.96
C VAL A 31 11.61 7.13 16.33
N PRO A 32 11.79 8.43 16.63
CA PRO A 32 11.29 9.03 17.86
C PRO A 32 9.79 8.80 18.05
N ALA A 33 9.34 8.77 19.31
CA ALA A 33 7.92 8.69 19.62
C ALA A 33 7.13 9.84 18.95
N ASN A 34 5.91 9.56 18.50
CA ASN A 34 5.00 10.50 17.84
C ASN A 34 5.54 11.17 16.56
N SER A 35 6.57 10.59 15.92
CA SER A 35 7.16 11.14 14.70
C SER A 35 6.97 10.25 13.46
N THR A 36 6.24 9.14 13.60
CA THR A 36 6.08 8.12 12.56
C THR A 36 5.54 8.70 11.26
N SER A 37 4.47 9.50 11.32
CA SER A 37 3.89 10.16 10.14
C SER A 37 4.85 11.13 9.42
N LEU A 38 5.81 11.69 10.15
CA LEU A 38 6.79 12.62 9.59
C LEU A 38 8.01 11.91 9.04
N LEU A 39 8.45 10.81 9.64
CA LEU A 39 9.75 10.19 9.36
C LEU A 39 9.66 8.82 8.69
N GLN A 40 8.56 8.08 8.86
CA GLN A 40 8.43 6.73 8.35
C GLN A 40 7.95 6.75 6.89
N PRO A 41 8.71 6.20 5.93
CA PRO A 41 8.33 6.18 4.51
C PRO A 41 7.01 5.44 4.25
N LEU A 42 6.69 4.46 5.09
CA LEU A 42 5.40 3.75 5.03
C LEU A 42 4.22 4.73 5.20
N ASP A 43 4.28 5.57 6.22
CA ASP A 43 3.26 6.59 6.50
C ASP A 43 3.35 7.80 5.55
N GLN A 44 4.52 8.08 4.97
CA GLN A 44 4.69 9.20 4.03
C GLN A 44 4.07 8.97 2.65
N GLY A 45 3.72 7.73 2.31
CA GLY A 45 3.06 7.47 1.03
C GLY A 45 2.94 6.02 0.63
N ALA A 46 3.80 5.11 1.11
CA ALA A 46 3.76 3.73 0.61
C ALA A 46 2.44 3.04 0.98
N ILE A 47 1.93 3.24 2.20
CA ILE A 47 0.62 2.73 2.62
C ILE A 47 -0.50 3.34 1.78
N GLN A 48 -0.42 4.64 1.46
CA GLN A 48 -1.40 5.30 0.61
C GLN A 48 -1.40 4.71 -0.80
N CYS A 49 -0.23 4.46 -1.38
CA CYS A 49 -0.07 3.85 -2.70
C CYS A 49 -0.67 2.44 -2.73
N ILE A 50 -0.34 1.60 -1.74
CA ILE A 50 -0.91 0.25 -1.62
C ILE A 50 -2.43 0.30 -1.51
N LYS A 51 -2.98 1.18 -0.66
CA LYS A 51 -4.44 1.33 -0.51
C LYS A 51 -5.11 1.78 -1.80
N ALA A 52 -4.52 2.75 -2.50
CA ALA A 52 -5.01 3.25 -3.79
C ALA A 52 -5.08 2.12 -4.83
N THR A 53 -3.96 1.44 -5.04
CA THR A 53 -3.86 0.34 -6.01
C THR A 53 -4.77 -0.82 -5.65
N TYR A 54 -4.80 -1.23 -4.38
CA TYR A 54 -5.68 -2.28 -3.90
C TYR A 54 -7.14 -1.94 -4.13
N THR A 55 -7.56 -0.72 -3.79
CA THR A 55 -8.93 -0.25 -3.96
C THR A 55 -9.34 -0.27 -5.43
N ARG A 56 -8.46 0.22 -6.31
CA ARG A 56 -8.64 0.16 -7.76
C ARG A 56 -8.85 -1.29 -8.21
N LEU A 57 -7.95 -2.21 -7.86
CA LEU A 57 -8.07 -3.62 -8.22
C LEU A 57 -9.36 -4.29 -7.72
N VAL A 58 -9.79 -4.01 -6.48
CA VAL A 58 -11.07 -4.49 -5.95
C VAL A 58 -12.21 -4.04 -6.86
N PHE A 59 -12.26 -2.73 -7.14
CA PHE A 59 -13.30 -2.15 -7.97
C PHE A 59 -13.26 -2.68 -9.41
N GLY A 60 -12.09 -2.75 -10.05
CA GLY A 60 -11.91 -3.41 -11.34
C GLY A 60 -12.47 -4.83 -11.37
N LYS A 61 -12.14 -5.68 -10.37
CA LYS A 61 -12.69 -7.05 -10.30
C LYS A 61 -14.20 -7.08 -10.13
N LEU A 62 -14.78 -6.19 -9.32
CA LEU A 62 -16.22 -6.10 -9.15
C LEU A 62 -16.91 -5.67 -10.46
N ARG A 63 -16.38 -4.65 -11.13
CA ARG A 63 -16.85 -4.16 -12.43
C ARG A 63 -16.83 -5.29 -13.47
N ASP A 64 -15.70 -5.96 -13.62
CA ASP A 64 -15.52 -7.02 -14.63
C ASP A 64 -16.48 -8.19 -14.37
N THR A 65 -16.71 -8.53 -13.10
CA THR A 65 -17.68 -9.57 -12.71
C THR A 65 -19.12 -9.18 -13.00
N LEU A 66 -19.50 -7.91 -12.76
CA LEU A 66 -20.84 -7.38 -13.07
C LEU A 66 -21.11 -7.36 -14.58
N HIS A 67 -20.12 -6.99 -15.39
CA HIS A 67 -20.25 -7.05 -16.85
C HIS A 67 -20.39 -8.48 -17.37
N ALA A 68 -19.65 -9.42 -16.80
CA ALA A 68 -19.73 -10.84 -17.18
C ALA A 68 -21.04 -11.51 -16.71
N ASN A 69 -21.69 -10.98 -15.67
CA ASN A 69 -22.88 -11.57 -15.05
C ASN A 69 -24.00 -10.52 -14.88
N PRO A 70 -24.76 -10.18 -15.95
CA PRO A 70 -25.77 -9.12 -15.92
C PRO A 70 -26.91 -9.33 -14.91
N GLY A 71 -27.14 -10.56 -14.45
CA GLY A 71 -28.12 -10.89 -13.41
C GLY A 71 -27.59 -10.77 -11.98
N CYS A 72 -26.32 -10.40 -11.80
CA CYS A 72 -25.71 -10.21 -10.49
C CYS A 72 -25.80 -8.74 -10.07
N ASP A 73 -26.27 -8.48 -8.86
CA ASP A 73 -26.20 -7.14 -8.27
C ASP A 73 -24.89 -6.95 -7.48
N LEU A 74 -24.45 -5.69 -7.35
CA LEU A 74 -23.22 -5.33 -6.64
C LEU A 74 -23.26 -5.73 -5.15
N THR A 75 -24.42 -5.65 -4.50
CA THR A 75 -24.56 -5.94 -3.08
C THR A 75 -24.35 -7.43 -2.80
N GLY A 76 -24.93 -8.30 -3.63
CA GLY A 76 -24.76 -9.74 -3.59
C GLY A 76 -23.33 -10.14 -3.88
N LEU A 77 -22.66 -9.46 -4.82
CA LEU A 77 -21.25 -9.69 -5.09
C LEU A 77 -20.36 -9.28 -3.91
N TRP A 78 -20.59 -8.10 -3.34
CA TRP A 78 -19.85 -7.62 -2.17
C TRP A 78 -20.03 -8.53 -0.95
N LYS A 79 -21.25 -9.06 -0.73
CA LYS A 79 -21.51 -10.04 0.34
C LYS A 79 -20.74 -11.35 0.16
N ARG A 80 -20.37 -11.72 -1.06
CA ARG A 80 -19.56 -12.92 -1.35
C ARG A 80 -18.06 -12.64 -1.32
N PHE A 81 -17.66 -11.36 -1.35
CA PHE A 81 -16.25 -10.98 -1.28
C PHE A 81 -15.68 -11.35 0.09
N SER A 82 -14.77 -12.31 0.10
CA SER A 82 -14.22 -12.91 1.31
C SER A 82 -12.89 -12.29 1.73
N ILE A 83 -12.45 -12.60 2.94
CA ILE A 83 -11.10 -12.24 3.39
C ILE A 83 -10.03 -12.94 2.53
N ALA A 84 -10.31 -14.13 1.99
CA ALA A 84 -9.38 -14.80 1.10
C ALA A 84 -9.20 -14.03 -0.23
N ASP A 85 -10.28 -13.50 -0.79
CA ASP A 85 -10.24 -12.63 -1.98
C ASP A 85 -9.44 -11.35 -1.69
N ALA A 86 -9.66 -10.76 -0.51
CA ALA A 86 -8.91 -9.60 -0.05
C ALA A 86 -7.41 -9.89 0.05
N ILE A 87 -7.02 -11.01 0.67
CA ILE A 87 -5.61 -11.40 0.82
C ILE A 87 -4.96 -11.65 -0.56
N ALA A 88 -5.69 -12.31 -1.47
CA ALA A 88 -5.20 -12.60 -2.81
C ALA A 88 -4.89 -11.33 -3.63
N LEU A 89 -5.57 -10.22 -3.34
CA LEU A 89 -5.37 -8.94 -4.02
C LEU A 89 -4.16 -8.13 -3.51
N ILE A 90 -3.67 -8.41 -2.31
CA ILE A 90 -2.51 -7.69 -1.74
C ILE A 90 -1.25 -7.82 -2.61
N PRO A 91 -0.79 -9.01 -3.03
CA PRO A 91 0.38 -9.12 -3.88
C PRO A 91 0.19 -8.41 -5.23
N GLU A 92 -0.98 -8.54 -5.86
CA GLU A 92 -1.31 -7.82 -7.11
C GLU A 92 -1.18 -6.30 -6.90
N ALA A 93 -1.72 -5.77 -5.79
CA ALA A 93 -1.66 -4.35 -5.48
C ALA A 93 -0.23 -3.85 -5.21
N VAL A 94 0.62 -4.68 -4.61
CA VAL A 94 2.03 -4.33 -4.34
C VAL A 94 2.86 -4.37 -5.62
N ASP A 95 2.66 -5.39 -6.47
CA ASP A 95 3.42 -5.59 -7.71
C ASP A 95 3.17 -4.49 -8.76
N GLU A 96 1.99 -3.89 -8.77
CA GLU A 96 1.68 -2.75 -9.64
C GLU A 96 2.37 -1.44 -9.21
N ILE A 97 2.83 -1.33 -7.96
CA ILE A 97 3.50 -0.11 -7.49
C ILE A 97 4.92 -0.07 -8.06
N LYS A 98 5.17 0.96 -8.86
CA LYS A 98 6.48 1.14 -9.49
C LYS A 98 7.55 1.43 -8.42
N PRO A 99 8.78 0.90 -8.57
CA PRO A 99 9.88 1.21 -7.66
C PRO A 99 10.14 2.71 -7.48
N ARG A 100 9.92 3.53 -8.53
CA ARG A 100 10.01 4.99 -8.47
C ARG A 100 9.02 5.62 -7.48
N THR A 101 7.81 5.07 -7.36
CA THR A 101 6.77 5.55 -6.45
C THR A 101 7.18 5.26 -5.00
N ILE A 102 7.68 4.05 -4.74
CA ILE A 102 8.22 3.68 -3.42
C ILE A 102 9.43 4.54 -3.05
N SER A 103 10.36 4.76 -3.99
CA SER A 103 11.49 5.69 -3.80
C SER A 103 10.98 7.11 -3.47
N GLY A 104 9.95 7.57 -4.17
CA GLY A 104 9.21 8.81 -3.90
C GLY A 104 8.81 9.00 -2.44
N CYS A 105 8.36 7.92 -1.78
CA CYS A 105 7.95 7.95 -0.38
C CYS A 105 9.09 8.25 0.61
N TRP A 106 10.35 8.21 0.17
CA TRP A 106 11.50 8.57 0.99
C TRP A 106 11.87 10.05 0.86
N LYS A 107 11.22 10.83 -0.03
CA LYS A 107 11.66 12.17 -0.42
C LYS A 107 11.77 13.14 0.76
N ARG A 108 10.88 13.06 1.75
CA ARG A 108 10.95 13.96 2.91
C ARG A 108 12.10 13.61 3.85
N TRP A 109 12.52 12.36 3.86
CA TRP A 109 13.57 11.88 4.76
C TRP A 109 14.96 11.87 4.11
N CYS A 110 15.07 11.49 2.85
CA CYS A 110 16.33 11.43 2.10
C CYS A 110 16.13 11.96 0.67
N ARG A 111 16.15 13.30 0.51
CA ARG A 111 15.93 13.96 -0.79
C ARG A 111 16.89 13.47 -1.88
N ASP A 112 18.12 13.15 -1.51
CA ASP A 112 19.19 12.77 -2.43
C ASP A 112 19.03 11.33 -2.97
N ALA A 113 18.15 10.52 -2.36
CA ALA A 113 17.94 9.12 -2.72
C ALA A 113 16.72 8.87 -3.64
N VAL A 114 16.10 9.92 -4.20
CA VAL A 114 14.76 9.82 -4.81
C VAL A 114 14.68 10.33 -6.26
N SER A 115 14.11 9.50 -7.14
CA SER A 115 13.61 9.90 -8.47
C SER A 115 12.19 10.47 -8.39
N GLU A 116 11.81 11.41 -9.26
CA GLU A 116 10.48 12.06 -9.23
C GLU A 116 9.31 11.04 -9.17
N CYS A 117 8.37 11.27 -8.26
CA CYS A 117 7.19 10.43 -8.03
C CYS A 117 6.05 10.90 -8.94
N GLU A 118 5.52 10.02 -9.77
CA GLU A 118 4.30 10.28 -10.54
C GLU A 118 3.06 10.06 -9.67
N ASP A 119 2.02 10.85 -9.96
CA ASP A 119 0.71 10.75 -9.33
C ASP A 119 0.00 9.45 -9.76
N ILE A 120 -0.68 8.79 -8.82
CA ILE A 120 -1.42 7.55 -9.11
C ILE A 120 -2.77 7.94 -9.69
N GLY A 121 -2.79 8.24 -11.00
CA GLY A 121 -4.02 8.44 -11.76
C GLY A 121 -4.79 7.12 -11.98
N ALA A 122 -6.11 7.24 -12.17
CA ALA A 122 -7.10 6.21 -12.58
C ALA A 122 -8.02 5.58 -11.51
N ILE A 123 -8.01 6.03 -10.24
CA ILE A 123 -8.99 5.52 -9.24
C ILE A 123 -10.40 6.05 -9.53
N ASP A 124 -10.51 7.32 -9.93
CA ASP A 124 -11.80 8.01 -10.06
C ASP A 124 -12.68 7.42 -11.16
N GLU A 125 -12.08 6.97 -12.27
CA GLU A 125 -12.83 6.38 -13.40
C GLU A 125 -13.48 5.04 -13.02
N GLU A 126 -12.71 4.12 -12.43
CA GLU A 126 -13.23 2.80 -12.03
C GLU A 126 -14.31 2.91 -10.95
N VAL A 127 -14.16 3.86 -10.02
CA VAL A 127 -15.17 4.15 -8.99
C VAL A 127 -16.44 4.72 -9.63
N MET A 128 -16.32 5.67 -10.56
CA MET A 128 -17.49 6.27 -11.22
C MET A 128 -18.29 5.23 -12.03
N ASP A 129 -17.62 4.31 -12.72
CA ASP A 129 -18.28 3.27 -13.49
C ASP A 129 -19.11 2.33 -12.60
N ILE A 130 -18.56 1.92 -11.46
CA ILE A 130 -19.26 1.04 -10.52
C ILE A 130 -20.44 1.75 -9.89
N VAL A 131 -20.29 3.03 -9.55
CA VAL A 131 -21.40 3.86 -9.05
C VAL A 131 -22.52 3.96 -10.10
N ASN A 132 -22.18 4.07 -11.38
CA ASN A 132 -23.16 4.12 -12.46
C ASN A 132 -23.88 2.77 -12.66
N ILE A 133 -23.17 1.65 -12.55
CA ILE A 133 -23.75 0.31 -12.63
C ILE A 133 -24.70 0.06 -11.44
N ALA A 134 -24.31 0.47 -10.23
CA ALA A 134 -25.10 0.27 -9.02
C ALA A 134 -26.39 1.12 -8.95
N LYS A 135 -26.51 2.16 -9.77
CA LYS A 135 -27.70 3.03 -9.84
C LYS A 135 -28.79 2.55 -10.81
N LYS A 136 -28.50 1.55 -11.65
CA LYS A 136 -29.48 0.89 -12.52
C LYS A 136 -30.28 -0.15 -11.75
#